data_AF-A0A292RCI8-F1
#
_entry.id   AF-A0A292RCI8-F1
#
_cell.length_a   1.000
_cell.length_b   1.000
_cell.length_c   1.000
_cell.angle_alpha   90.00
_cell.angle_beta   90.00
_cell.angle_gamma   90.00
#
_symmetry.space_group_name_H-M   'P 1'
#
loop_
_entity.id
_entity.type
_entity.pdbx_description
1 polymer ?
#
loop_
_entity_poly.entity_id
_entity_poly.type
_entity_poly.pdbx_seq_one_letter_code
_entity_poly.pdbx_strand_id
1 'polypeptide(L)' 'MFFFNPKTPNDIAKELVEKIKQHRKKLKISQAQLAIKLGVSLGSIKRFESKSEISLNSFIKILIIRINY' A
#
# COMPACT_ATOMS: atom_id res chain seq x y z
N MET A 1 -23.27 1.24 27.61
CA MET A 1 -23.14 0.23 26.52
C MET A 1 -21.93 0.62 25.68
N PHE A 2 -20.77 0.01 25.87
CA PHE A 2 -19.63 0.23 24.97
C PHE A 2 -19.95 -0.48 23.66
N PHE A 3 -20.19 0.28 22.60
CA PHE A 3 -20.26 -0.29 21.25
C PHE A 3 -18.84 -0.63 20.82
N PHE A 4 -18.42 -1.85 21.13
CA PHE A 4 -17.24 -2.44 20.53
C PHE A 4 -17.57 -2.63 19.05
N ASN A 5 -17.05 -1.77 18.18
CA ASN A 5 -17.03 -2.01 16.75
C ASN A 5 -15.61 -2.53 16.42
N PRO A 6 -15.33 -3.83 16.60
CA PRO A 6 -14.00 -4.35 16.35
C PRO A 6 -13.74 -4.28 14.85
N LYS A 7 -12.95 -3.30 14.42
CA LYS A 7 -12.35 -3.35 13.08
C LYS A 7 -11.62 -4.68 12.98
N THR A 8 -11.95 -5.45 11.97
CA THR A 8 -11.25 -6.70 11.72
C THR A 8 -9.81 -6.39 11.26
N PRO A 9 -8.87 -7.34 11.37
CA PRO A 9 -7.54 -7.17 10.80
C PRO A 9 -7.57 -6.78 9.32
N ASN A 10 -8.56 -7.28 8.56
CA ASN A 10 -8.75 -6.93 7.16
C ASN A 10 -9.19 -5.47 6.96
N ASP A 11 -10.04 -4.94 7.84
CA ASP A 11 -10.44 -3.53 7.79
C ASP A 11 -9.25 -2.61 8.04
N ILE A 12 -8.42 -2.96 9.03
CA ILE A 12 -7.17 -2.25 9.34
C ILE A 12 -6.21 -2.30 8.13
N ALA A 13 -6.06 -3.46 7.50
CA ALA A 13 -5.20 -3.63 6.33
C ALA A 13 -5.67 -2.79 5.13
N LYS A 14 -6.99 -2.74 4.88
CA LYS A 14 -7.58 -1.90 3.82
C LYS A 14 -7.35 -0.42 4.07
N GLU A 15 -7.56 0.05 5.30
CA GLU A 15 -7.33 1.45 5.65
C GLU A 15 -5.86 1.85 5.48
N LEU A 16 -4.93 0.99 5.89
CA LEU A 16 -3.50 1.20 5.71
C LEU A 16 -3.12 1.29 4.23
N VAL A 17 -3.59 0.33 3.42
CA VAL A 17 -3.33 0.28 1.98
C VAL A 17 -3.89 1.52 1.28
N GLU A 18 -5.10 1.97 1.63
CA GLU A 18 -5.69 3.16 1.04
C GLU A 18 -4.89 4.42 1.38
N LYS A 19 -4.37 4.57 2.61
CA LYS A 19 -3.46 5.69 2.95
C LYS A 19 -2.20 5.68 2.09
N ILE A 20 -1.59 4.51 1.90
CA ILE A 20 -0.38 4.36 1.07
C ILE A 20 -0.67 4.66 -0.41
N LYS A 21 -1.80 4.18 -0.94
CA LYS A 21 -2.26 4.44 -2.30
C LYS A 21 -2.57 5.92 -2.53
N GLN A 22 -3.20 6.58 -1.56
CA GLN A 22 -3.41 8.03 -1.60
C GLN A 22 -2.08 8.77 -1.61
N HIS A 23 -1.11 8.36 -0.80
CA HIS A 23 0.24 8.92 -0.81
C HIS A 23 0.90 8.76 -2.19
N ARG A 24 0.87 7.56 -2.80
CA ARG A 24 1.35 7.35 -4.17
C ARG A 24 0.69 8.30 -5.17
N LYS A 25 -0.64 8.44 -5.10
CA LYS A 25 -1.40 9.34 -5.99
C LYS A 25 -1.02 10.81 -5.79
N LYS A 26 -0.79 11.26 -4.56
CA LYS A 26 -0.30 12.62 -4.26
C LYS A 26 1.06 12.90 -4.91
N LEU A 27 1.92 11.88 -5.00
CA LEU A 27 3.20 11.94 -5.72
C LEU A 27 3.06 11.83 -7.23
N LYS A 28 1.85 11.63 -7.77
CA LYS A 28 1.58 11.43 -9.20
C LYS A 28 2.35 10.25 -9.82
N ILE A 29 2.67 9.24 -9.02
CA ILE A 29 3.38 8.03 -9.47
C ILE A 29 2.35 6.97 -9.85
N SER A 30 2.47 6.34 -11.01
CA SER A 30 1.61 5.22 -11.44
C SER A 30 1.95 3.92 -10.70
N GLN A 31 1.05 2.92 -10.73
CA GLN A 31 1.36 1.60 -10.16
C GLN A 31 2.59 0.95 -10.84
N ALA A 32 2.76 1.16 -12.15
CA ALA A 32 3.90 0.65 -12.91
C ALA A 32 5.21 1.34 -12.52
N GLN A 33 5.19 2.67 -12.37
CA GLN A 33 6.35 3.43 -11.91
C GLN A 33 6.74 3.04 -10.48
N LEU A 34 5.76 2.83 -9.59
CA LEU A 34 6.01 2.33 -8.24
C LEU A 34 6.65 0.94 -8.28
N ALA A 35 6.11 0.02 -9.10
CA ALA A 35 6.65 -1.33 -9.25
C ALA A 35 8.12 -1.31 -9.70
N ILE A 36 8.44 -0.49 -10.70
CA ILE A 36 9.81 -0.29 -11.20
C ILE A 36 10.72 0.26 -10.09
N LYS A 37 10.30 1.32 -9.40
CA LYS A 37 11.10 1.95 -8.32
C LYS A 37 11.40 0.99 -7.17
N LEU A 38 10.53 0.02 -6.91
CA LEU A 38 10.68 -0.98 -5.85
C LEU A 38 11.38 -2.26 -6.31
N GLY A 39 11.60 -2.44 -7.61
CA GLY A 39 12.10 -3.69 -8.18
C GLY A 39 11.16 -4.87 -7.89
N VAL A 40 9.86 -4.68 -8.09
CA VAL A 40 8.83 -5.72 -7.94
C VAL A 40 7.93 -5.76 -9.18
N SER A 41 7.14 -6.84 -9.33
CA SER A 41 6.21 -6.94 -10.45
C SER A 41 5.00 -6.00 -10.29
N LEU A 42 4.45 -5.50 -11.40
CA LEU A 42 3.21 -4.73 -11.41
C LEU A 42 2.05 -5.50 -10.76
N GLY A 43 1.99 -6.82 -10.95
CA GLY A 43 1.01 -7.69 -10.30
C GLY A 43 1.06 -7.62 -8.77
N SER A 44 2.24 -7.43 -8.19
CA SER A 44 2.40 -7.28 -6.74
C SER A 44 1.79 -5.96 -6.25
N ILE A 45 2.00 -4.86 -6.96
CA ILE A 45 1.38 -3.56 -6.64
C ILE A 45 -0.13 -3.58 -6.87
N LYS A 46 -0.61 -4.23 -7.93
CA LYS A 46 -2.04 -4.41 -8.17
C LYS A 46 -2.71 -5.18 -7.04
N ARG A 47 -2.13 -6.30 -6.60
CA ARG A 47 -2.66 -7.09 -5.48
C ARG A 47 -2.62 -6.30 -4.17
N PHE A 48 -1.53 -5.59 -3.92
CA PHE A 48 -1.42 -4.73 -2.74
C PHE A 48 -2.57 -3.71 -2.69
N GLU A 49 -2.80 -2.96 -3.76
CA GLU A 49 -3.81 -1.89 -3.79
C GLU A 49 -5.27 -2.35 -3.96
N SER A 50 -5.50 -3.60 -4.36
CA SER A 50 -6.86 -4.14 -4.57
C SER A 50 -7.29 -5.17 -3.53
N LYS A 51 -6.35 -5.94 -2.98
CA LYS A 51 -6.60 -7.02 -2.03
C LYS A 51 -5.92 -6.82 -0.67
N SER A 52 -5.15 -5.75 -0.48
CA SER A 52 -4.36 -5.53 0.73
C SER A 52 -3.31 -6.62 0.99
N GLU A 53 -2.84 -7.27 -0.08
CA GLU A 53 -1.92 -8.41 -0.02
C GLU A 53 -0.59 -8.09 -0.72
N ILE A 54 0.52 -8.26 -0.01
CA ILE A 54 1.88 -8.15 -0.55
C ILE A 54 2.86 -8.89 0.38
N SER A 55 4.06 -9.23 -0.11
CA SER A 55 5.11 -9.76 0.76
C SER A 55 5.66 -8.68 1.70
N LEU A 56 6.04 -9.06 2.91
CA LEU A 56 6.62 -8.14 3.91
C LEU A 56 7.82 -7.37 3.36
N ASN A 57 8.72 -8.02 2.62
CA ASN A 57 9.86 -7.37 1.99
C ASN A 57 9.43 -6.24 1.04
N SER A 58 8.42 -6.48 0.21
CA SER A 58 7.91 -5.46 -0.72
C SER A 58 7.20 -4.34 0.02
N PHE A 59 6.48 -4.66 1.11
CA PHE A 59 5.86 -3.67 1.98
C PHE A 59 6.91 -2.74 2.61
N ILE A 60 8.00 -3.27 3.15
CA ILE A 60 9.10 -2.48 3.71
C ILE A 60 9.70 -1.56 2.64
N LYS A 61 9.91 -2.04 1.41
CA LYS A 61 10.40 -1.21 0.31
C LYS A 61 9.43 -0.04 0.00
N ILE A 62 8.11 -0.27 0.06
CA ILE A 62 7.10 0.79 -0.12
C ILE A 62 7.26 1.87 0.97
N LEU A 63 7.48 1.49 2.22
CA LEU A 63 7.59 2.42 3.35
C LEU A 63 8.86 3.27 3.30
N ILE A 64 9.95 2.74 2.75
CA ILE A 64 11.24 3.45 2.65
C ILE A 64 11.26 4.44 1.47
N ILE A 65 10.26 4.39 0.58
CA ILE A 65 10.24 5.20 -0.62
C ILE A 65 10.20 6.70 -0.25
N ARG A 66 11.34 7.38 -0.42
CA ARG A 66 11.45 8.83 -0.21
C ARG A 66 10.95 9.59 -1.44
N ILE A 67 10.27 10.71 -1.16
CA ILE A 67 10.00 11.79 -2.11
C ILE A 67 11.35 12.45 -2.33
N ASN A 68 11.97 12.25 -3.50
CA ASN A 68 13.08 13.10 -3.90
C ASN A 68 12.44 14.32 -4.57
N TYR A 69 12.69 15.51 -4.00
CA TYR A 69 12.51 16.78 -4.70
C TYR A 69 13.66 16.96 -5.69
#